data_AF-A0A3N5EBA5-F1
#
_entry.id   AF-A0A3N5EBA5-F1
#
_cell.length_a   1.000
_cell.length_b   1.000
_cell.length_c   1.000
_cell.angle_alpha   90.00
_cell.angle_beta   90.00
_cell.angle_gamma   90.00
#
_symmetry.space_group_name_H-M   'P 1'
#
loop_
_entity.id
_entity.type
_entity.pdbx_description
1 polymer ?
#
loop_
_entity_poly.entity_id
_entity_poly.type
_entity_poly.pdbx_seq_one_letter_code
_entity_poly.pdbx_strand_id
1 'polypeptide(L)'
;MILLICLLGFGLAGAPAVLSGSGEPQSKATAAAAQKVDAEYTAKIKEYTQDPRILTELVDHLPASATVPSPLKFLNRVAGTPDELTYYKDIQRYFEELARKAPARTKLFTIGKSEEGRDMIVLAVADEATIKALDK
;
A
#
# COMPACT_ATOMS: atom_id res chain seq x y z
N MET A 1 6.11 58.10 25.59
CA MET A 1 5.75 58.22 27.02
C MET A 1 5.23 56.85 27.45
N ILE A 2 5.88 55.98 28.23
CA ILE A 2 7.17 55.93 28.99
C ILE A 2 7.54 54.41 28.95
N LEU A 3 8.67 53.95 28.38
CA LEU A 3 10.07 53.94 28.87
C LEU A 3 10.36 52.96 30.03
N LEU A 4 10.92 51.78 29.71
CA LEU A 4 11.91 50.94 30.44
C LEU A 4 12.06 49.61 29.64
N ILE A 5 13.19 49.03 29.21
CA ILE A 5 14.65 49.28 29.26
C ILE A 5 15.43 48.68 30.46
N CYS A 6 16.48 47.89 30.12
CA CYS A 6 17.58 47.34 30.96
C CYS A 6 17.27 46.17 31.94
N LEU A 7 18.18 45.23 32.24
CA LEU A 7 19.65 45.20 32.04
C LEU A 7 20.22 43.75 31.89
N LEU A 8 21.24 43.59 31.03
CA LEU A 8 22.39 42.65 31.02
C LEU A 8 22.28 41.18 31.53
N GLY A 9 22.73 40.25 30.67
CA GLY A 9 23.04 38.86 31.00
C GLY A 9 23.88 38.16 29.93
N PHE A 10 25.03 38.73 29.55
CA PHE A 10 25.91 38.18 28.51
C PHE A 10 26.84 37.10 29.10
N GLY A 11 26.65 35.84 28.74
CA GLY A 11 27.45 34.71 29.22
C GLY A 11 28.01 33.88 28.06
N LEU A 12 29.32 33.96 27.83
CA LEU A 12 30.02 33.00 26.96
C LEU A 12 30.16 31.66 27.69
N ALA A 13 29.74 30.55 27.07
CA ALA A 13 30.45 29.27 27.10
C ALA A 13 29.76 28.22 26.20
N GLY A 14 30.57 27.37 25.54
CA GLY A 14 30.14 26.04 25.12
C GLY A 14 29.37 25.94 23.81
N ALA A 15 30.08 26.01 22.68
CA ALA A 15 29.60 25.36 21.46
C ALA A 15 29.83 23.84 21.54
N PRO A 16 28.80 23.01 21.29
CA PRO A 16 28.98 21.77 20.57
C PRO A 16 28.64 22.00 19.10
N ALA A 17 29.57 21.64 18.20
CA ALA A 17 29.25 21.51 16.79
C ALA A 17 28.34 20.28 16.61
N VAL A 18 27.03 20.48 16.77
CA VAL A 18 26.06 19.42 16.47
C VAL A 18 25.99 19.30 14.96
N LEU A 19 26.41 18.13 14.47
CA LEU A 19 26.40 17.78 13.06
C LEU A 19 24.99 18.01 12.49
N SER A 20 24.85 18.84 11.45
CA SER A 20 23.61 18.93 10.68
C SER A 20 23.39 17.63 9.91
N GLY A 21 22.86 16.62 10.61
CA GLY A 21 22.17 15.53 9.97
C GLY A 21 20.93 16.12 9.31
N SER A 22 20.93 16.14 7.97
CA SER A 22 19.74 16.41 7.17
C SER A 22 18.73 15.27 7.37
N GLY A 23 18.09 15.25 8.54
CA GLY A 23 16.90 14.46 8.77
C GLY A 23 15.80 15.05 7.90
N GLU A 24 15.61 14.49 6.71
CA GLU A 24 14.37 14.68 5.97
C GLU A 24 13.21 14.44 6.96
N PRO A 25 12.21 15.33 7.01
CA PRO A 25 11.09 15.14 7.92
C PRO A 25 10.35 13.88 7.49
N GLN A 26 10.62 12.76 8.19
CA GLN A 26 9.90 11.52 7.98
C GLN A 26 8.42 11.85 8.06
N SER A 27 7.74 11.69 6.93
CA SER A 27 6.31 11.98 6.80
C SER A 27 5.60 11.30 7.94
N LYS A 28 5.00 12.09 8.85
CA LYS A 28 4.22 11.54 9.96
C LYS A 28 3.18 10.65 9.35
N ALA A 29 3.31 9.34 9.56
CA ALA A 29 2.31 8.38 9.13
C ALA A 29 1.00 8.75 9.85
N THR A 30 0.13 9.46 9.14
CA THR A 30 -1.22 9.78 9.62
C THR A 30 -1.85 8.47 10.01
N ALA A 31 -2.23 8.33 11.28
CA ALA A 31 -2.86 7.12 11.78
C ALA A 31 -4.04 6.80 10.87
N ALA A 32 -3.96 5.68 10.15
CA ALA A 32 -4.91 5.37 9.10
C ALA A 32 -6.30 5.26 9.73
N ALA A 33 -7.23 6.11 9.30
CA ALA A 33 -8.62 6.00 9.71
C ALA A 33 -9.09 4.57 9.37
N ALA A 34 -9.69 3.88 10.34
CA ALA A 34 -10.04 2.47 10.23
C ALA A 34 -10.82 2.22 8.94
N GLN A 35 -10.19 1.51 8.00
CA GLN A 35 -10.78 1.25 6.70
C GLN A 35 -11.97 0.31 6.89
N LYS A 36 -13.06 0.57 6.16
CA LYS A 36 -14.20 -0.36 6.14
C LYS A 36 -13.69 -1.74 5.72
N VAL A 37 -14.15 -2.81 6.35
CA VAL A 37 -13.71 -4.19 6.06
C VAL A 37 -14.71 -4.89 5.13
N ASP A 38 -14.22 -5.71 4.21
CA ASP A 38 -15.05 -6.64 3.42
C ASP A 38 -15.30 -7.88 4.29
N ALA A 39 -16.46 -7.90 4.96
CA ALA A 39 -16.80 -8.91 5.97
C ALA A 39 -16.92 -10.33 5.38
N GLU A 40 -17.40 -10.45 4.14
CA GLU A 40 -17.57 -11.73 3.45
C GLU A 40 -16.21 -12.34 3.09
N TYR A 41 -15.33 -11.53 2.49
CA TYR A 41 -13.95 -11.95 2.20
C TYR A 41 -13.18 -12.30 3.47
N THR A 42 -13.35 -11.50 4.53
CA THR A 42 -12.70 -11.70 5.84
C THR A 42 -13.18 -12.98 6.53
N ALA A 43 -14.45 -13.35 6.40
CA ALA A 43 -14.94 -14.64 6.86
C ALA A 43 -14.26 -15.81 6.14
N LYS A 44 -14.08 -15.70 4.81
CA LYS A 44 -13.38 -16.72 4.01
C LYS A 44 -11.89 -16.83 4.31
N ILE A 45 -11.19 -15.74 4.62
CA ILE A 45 -9.80 -15.79 5.13
C ILE A 45 -9.73 -16.68 6.38
N LYS A 46 -10.65 -16.48 7.33
CA LYS A 46 -10.70 -17.21 8.61
C LYS A 46 -11.18 -18.65 8.46
N GLU A 47 -12.02 -18.95 7.47
CA GLU A 47 -12.49 -20.30 7.13
C GLU A 47 -11.38 -21.15 6.48
N TYR A 48 -10.60 -20.58 5.56
CA TYR A 48 -9.59 -21.34 4.80
C TYR A 48 -8.22 -21.41 5.50
N THR A 49 -7.95 -20.53 6.47
CA THR A 49 -6.70 -20.55 7.24
C THR A 49 -6.74 -21.57 8.38
N GLN A 50 -5.91 -22.61 8.31
CA GLN A 50 -5.90 -23.72 9.26
C GLN A 50 -5.29 -23.38 10.64
N ASP A 51 -4.37 -22.41 10.71
CA ASP A 51 -3.71 -22.00 11.95
C ASP A 51 -3.95 -20.50 12.23
N PRO A 52 -4.73 -20.14 13.26
CA PRO A 52 -4.96 -18.74 13.60
C PRO A 52 -3.69 -17.95 13.96
N ARG A 53 -2.59 -18.62 14.33
CA ARG A 53 -1.34 -17.96 14.77
C ARG A 53 -0.57 -17.29 13.63
N ILE A 54 -0.87 -17.62 12.38
CA ILE A 54 -0.31 -16.93 11.20
C ILE A 54 -1.15 -15.73 10.73
N LEU A 55 -2.35 -15.54 11.30
CA LEU A 55 -3.21 -14.38 11.01
C LEU A 55 -2.82 -13.20 11.90
N THR A 56 -1.93 -12.35 11.39
CA THR A 56 -1.63 -11.04 11.99
C THR A 56 -2.61 -9.98 11.48
N GLU A 57 -2.68 -8.82 12.16
CA GLU A 57 -3.57 -7.70 11.80
C GLU A 57 -3.34 -7.13 10.38
N LEU A 58 -2.28 -7.54 9.69
CA LEU A 58 -1.98 -7.14 8.31
C LEU A 58 -2.56 -8.11 7.25
N VAL A 59 -3.04 -9.29 7.67
CA VAL A 59 -3.48 -10.37 6.76
C VAL A 59 -4.79 -11.04 7.18
N ASP A 60 -5.33 -10.73 8.36
CA ASP A 60 -6.54 -11.37 8.89
C ASP A 60 -7.86 -10.81 8.32
N HIS A 61 -7.82 -9.67 7.62
CA HIS A 61 -8.97 -9.00 7.03
C HIS A 61 -8.65 -8.31 5.70
N LEU A 62 -9.65 -8.13 4.85
CA LEU A 62 -9.53 -7.37 3.59
C LEU A 62 -10.18 -5.98 3.73
N PRO A 63 -9.45 -4.87 3.52
CA PRO A 63 -10.05 -3.55 3.41
C PRO A 63 -10.99 -3.44 2.20
N ALA A 64 -12.24 -3.04 2.45
CA ALA A 64 -13.25 -2.78 1.44
C ALA A 64 -12.98 -1.45 0.72
N SER A 65 -12.73 -1.54 -0.58
CA SER A 65 -12.77 -0.39 -1.49
C SER A 65 -14.14 -0.27 -2.16
N ALA A 66 -14.58 0.96 -2.43
CA ALA A 66 -15.74 1.22 -3.28
C ALA A 66 -15.40 1.19 -4.78
N THR A 67 -14.14 1.46 -5.13
CA THR A 67 -13.69 1.61 -6.52
C THR A 67 -13.04 0.34 -7.06
N VAL A 68 -12.26 -0.34 -6.21
CA VAL A 68 -11.49 -1.53 -6.57
C VAL A 68 -12.29 -2.79 -6.21
N PRO A 69 -12.59 -3.69 -7.16
CA PRO A 69 -13.30 -4.93 -6.87
C PRO A 69 -12.42 -5.87 -6.02
N SER A 70 -13.01 -6.54 -5.03
CA SER A 70 -12.33 -7.63 -4.32
C SER A 70 -12.26 -8.90 -5.20
N PRO A 71 -11.28 -9.80 -4.98
CA PRO A 71 -11.17 -11.02 -5.79
C PRO A 71 -12.44 -11.87 -5.75
N LEU A 72 -13.14 -11.90 -4.61
CA LEU A 72 -14.43 -12.57 -4.47
C LEU A 72 -15.50 -12.02 -5.43
N LYS A 73 -15.61 -10.70 -5.56
CA LYS A 73 -16.57 -10.03 -6.46
C LYS A 73 -16.21 -10.18 -7.94
N PHE A 74 -14.95 -10.48 -8.25
CA PHE A 74 -14.47 -10.59 -9.63
C PHE A 74 -14.38 -12.03 -10.14
N LEU A 75 -13.92 -12.95 -9.30
CA LEU A 75 -13.71 -14.37 -9.62
C LEU A 75 -14.85 -15.27 -9.11
N ASN A 76 -15.80 -14.72 -8.35
CA ASN A 76 -16.84 -15.45 -7.59
C ASN A 76 -16.26 -16.43 -6.54
N ARG A 77 -14.97 -16.29 -6.20
CA ARG A 77 -14.23 -17.12 -5.24
C ARG A 77 -13.10 -16.34 -4.60
N VAL A 78 -12.57 -16.83 -3.47
CA VAL A 78 -11.34 -16.31 -2.87
C VAL A 78 -10.12 -17.02 -3.46
N ALA A 79 -9.01 -16.30 -3.66
CA ALA A 79 -7.76 -16.91 -4.09
C ALA A 79 -7.25 -17.85 -2.98
N GLY A 80 -6.99 -19.12 -3.31
CA GLY A 80 -6.68 -20.15 -2.32
C GLY A 80 -7.92 -20.86 -1.72
N THR A 81 -9.07 -20.81 -2.39
CA THR A 81 -10.20 -21.71 -2.10
C THR A 81 -9.74 -23.18 -2.21
N PRO A 82 -10.07 -24.08 -1.26
CA PRO A 82 -9.70 -25.49 -1.33
C PRO A 82 -10.12 -26.16 -2.64
N ASP A 83 -9.33 -27.15 -3.07
CA ASP A 83 -9.53 -27.96 -4.27
C ASP A 83 -9.62 -27.20 -5.62
N GLU A 84 -9.34 -25.90 -5.65
CA GLU A 84 -9.39 -25.08 -6.87
C GLU A 84 -8.11 -24.24 -7.10
N LEU A 85 -7.58 -24.30 -8.32
CA LEU A 85 -6.45 -23.46 -8.77
C LEU A 85 -6.96 -22.35 -9.71
N THR A 86 -6.64 -21.09 -9.38
CA THR A 86 -6.98 -19.96 -10.25
C THR A 86 -6.04 -19.94 -11.45
N TYR A 87 -6.58 -20.07 -12.66
CA TYR A 87 -5.78 -20.18 -13.87
C TYR A 87 -5.16 -18.83 -14.30
N TYR A 88 -3.99 -18.88 -14.95
CA TYR A 88 -3.23 -17.69 -15.35
C TYR A 88 -4.08 -16.61 -16.05
N LYS A 89 -4.97 -17.01 -16.97
CA LYS A 89 -5.84 -16.07 -17.70
C LYS A 89 -6.79 -15.28 -16.78
N ASP A 90 -7.24 -15.87 -15.68
CA ASP A 90 -8.10 -15.20 -14.71
C ASP A 90 -7.31 -14.24 -13.83
N ILE A 91 -6.08 -14.61 -13.47
CA ILE A 91 -5.13 -13.76 -12.74
C ILE A 91 -4.77 -12.53 -13.58
N GLN A 92 -4.40 -12.71 -14.85
CA GLN A 92 -4.11 -11.61 -15.77
C GLN A 92 -5.32 -10.68 -15.92
N ARG A 93 -6.51 -11.24 -16.19
CA ARG A 93 -7.74 -10.44 -16.33
C ARG A 93 -8.06 -9.64 -15.06
N TYR A 94 -7.79 -10.18 -13.87
CA TYR A 94 -7.95 -9.44 -12.62
C TYR A 94 -6.95 -8.29 -12.49
N PHE A 95 -5.67 -8.48 -12.83
CA PHE A 95 -4.68 -7.40 -12.82
C PHE A 95 -4.97 -6.29 -13.83
N GLU A 96 -5.49 -6.63 -15.02
CA GLU A 96 -5.99 -5.66 -16.01
C GLU A 96 -7.18 -4.84 -15.47
N GLU A 97 -8.09 -5.48 -14.75
CA GLU A 97 -9.22 -4.83 -14.08
C GLU A 97 -8.77 -3.90 -12.94
N LEU A 98 -7.78 -4.31 -12.13
CA LEU A 98 -7.17 -3.44 -11.13
C LEU A 98 -6.56 -2.19 -11.78
N ALA A 99 -5.78 -2.37 -12.85
CA ALA A 99 -5.18 -1.28 -13.61
C ALA A 99 -6.23 -0.31 -14.19
N ARG A 100 -7.37 -0.84 -14.67
CA ARG A 100 -8.48 -0.04 -15.19
C ARG A 100 -9.29 0.69 -14.11
N LYS A 101 -9.40 0.11 -12.91
CA LYS A 101 -10.20 0.66 -11.80
C LYS A 101 -9.43 1.63 -10.91
N ALA A 102 -8.10 1.53 -10.83
CA ALA A 102 -7.26 2.40 -9.99
C ALA A 102 -6.09 3.08 -10.75
N PRO A 103 -6.27 3.59 -11.99
CA PRO A 103 -5.17 4.00 -12.88
C PRO A 103 -4.26 5.11 -12.31
N ALA A 104 -4.74 5.91 -11.35
CA ALA A 104 -3.92 6.92 -10.68
C ALA A 104 -2.84 6.32 -9.75
N ARG A 105 -3.04 5.08 -9.28
CA ARG A 105 -2.19 4.40 -8.27
C ARG A 105 -1.63 3.05 -8.74
N THR A 106 -1.96 2.63 -9.96
CA THR A 106 -1.54 1.33 -10.50
C THR A 106 -1.12 1.47 -11.96
N LYS A 107 0.00 0.86 -12.33
CA LYS A 107 0.45 0.78 -13.74
C LYS A 107 0.82 -0.65 -14.11
N LEU A 108 0.19 -1.17 -15.16
CA LEU A 108 0.44 -2.51 -15.69
C LEU A 108 1.46 -2.44 -16.84
N PHE A 109 2.42 -3.35 -16.82
CA PHE A 109 3.46 -3.52 -17.84
C PHE A 109 3.49 -4.97 -18.31
N THR A 110 3.90 -5.19 -19.56
CA THR A 110 4.26 -6.51 -20.08
C THR A 110 5.78 -6.56 -20.26
N ILE A 111 6.46 -7.44 -19.52
CA ILE A 111 7.93 -7.58 -19.52
C ILE A 111 8.46 -8.55 -20.60
N GLY A 112 7.56 -9.16 -21.37
CA GLY A 112 7.88 -10.10 -22.44
C GLY A 112 6.83 -11.20 -22.55
N LYS A 113 7.19 -12.30 -23.21
CA LYS A 113 6.38 -13.52 -23.28
C LYS A 113 7.16 -14.70 -22.69
N SER A 114 6.45 -15.62 -22.05
CA SER A 114 6.96 -16.93 -21.64
C SER A 114 7.20 -17.83 -22.85
N GLU A 115 7.94 -18.93 -22.66
CA GLU A 115 8.11 -20.01 -23.66
C GLU A 115 6.79 -20.53 -24.27
N GLU A 116 5.70 -20.52 -23.49
CA GLU A 116 4.35 -20.92 -23.96
C GLU A 116 3.58 -19.77 -24.63
N GLY A 117 4.25 -18.68 -25.02
CA GLY A 117 3.67 -17.52 -25.72
C GLY A 117 2.76 -16.60 -24.90
N ARG A 118 2.46 -16.96 -23.64
CA ARG A 118 1.72 -16.12 -22.68
C ARG A 118 2.50 -14.86 -22.35
N ASP A 119 1.80 -13.74 -22.15
CA ASP A 119 2.42 -12.53 -21.63
C ASP A 119 2.97 -12.73 -20.22
N MET A 120 4.02 -12.00 -19.88
CA MET A 120 4.51 -11.87 -18.51
C MET A 120 4.21 -10.44 -18.04
N ILE A 121 3.34 -10.31 -17.04
CA ILE A 121 2.81 -9.02 -16.58
C ILE A 121 3.40 -8.60 -15.23
N VAL A 122 3.53 -7.29 -15.04
CA VAL A 122 3.93 -6.66 -13.78
C VAL A 122 2.97 -5.51 -13.48
N LEU A 123 2.34 -5.52 -12.31
CA LEU A 123 1.52 -4.41 -11.82
C LEU A 123 2.31 -3.63 -10.75
N ALA A 124 2.77 -2.43 -11.10
CA ALA A 124 3.29 -1.49 -10.10
C ALA A 124 2.14 -0.83 -9.35
N VAL A 125 2.24 -0.74 -8.02
CA VAL A 125 1.23 -0.13 -7.14
C VAL A 125 1.94 0.81 -6.16
N ALA A 126 1.56 2.09 -6.14
CA ALA A 126 2.13 3.09 -5.25
C ALA A 126 1.14 4.23 -4.94
N ASP A 127 1.65 5.36 -4.43
CA ASP A 127 0.93 6.63 -4.43
C ASP A 127 0.94 7.27 -5.83
N GLU A 128 0.11 8.29 -6.02
CA GLU A 128 -0.04 8.90 -7.35
C GLU A 128 1.19 9.68 -7.85
N ALA A 129 2.01 10.24 -6.96
CA ALA A 129 3.18 11.00 -7.36
C ALA A 129 4.28 10.05 -7.86
N THR A 130 4.48 8.93 -7.15
CA THR A 130 5.41 7.86 -7.55
C THR A 130 4.98 7.23 -8.88
N ILE A 131 3.70 6.86 -9.07
CA ILE A 131 3.23 6.28 -10.35
C ILE A 131 3.41 7.26 -11.52
N LYS A 132 3.15 8.56 -11.33
CA LYS A 132 3.37 9.61 -12.36
C LYS A 132 4.86 9.84 -12.67
N ALA A 133 5.78 9.40 -11.82
CA ALA A 133 7.23 9.52 -12.00
C ALA A 133 7.90 8.22 -12.51
N LEU A 134 7.16 7.12 -12.62
CA LEU A 134 7.70 5.76 -12.83
C LEU A 134 8.41 5.53 -14.18
N ASP A 135 8.21 6.41 -15.16
CA ASP A 135 8.81 6.34 -16.50
C ASP A 135 10.01 7.29 -16.71
N LYS A 136 10.55 7.86 -15.63
CA LYS A 136 11.67 8.82 -15.66
C LYS A 136 13.00 8.19 -15.29
#